data_AF-A0A2E8UIJ2-F1
#
_entry.id   AF-A0A2E8UIJ2-F1
#
_cell.length_a   1.000
_cell.length_b   1.000
_cell.length_c   1.000
_cell.angle_alpha   90.00
_cell.angle_beta   90.00
_cell.angle_gamma   90.00
#
_symmetry.space_group_name_H-M   'P 1'
#
loop_
_entity.id
_entity.type
_entity.pdbx_description
1 polymer ?
#
loop_
_entity_poly.entity_id
_entity_poly.type
_entity_poly.pdbx_seq_one_letter_code
_entity_poly.pdbx_strand_id
1 'polypeptide(L)'
;MNRVELRDALIASLVIATMATLVVTIFSLIGQEGGEWALFDSLSIGLQAGIFTFFIVLLLTLLRLRYISTNPTNKEDKEETRQFLIGLSQNVLMSTTEGLAHQWIPTNKIQIIRGVITLNLIGLSPEIAVSVVQSLVDNRTRLGRLRLVIGREDSWESEVSTPNIRPAVLQRLKIDAGRAQWQVIQSKSTVVLRPTGTPPTRGKVLLRLALYGPIMVPSMFFAFRDLAGTEGEVAGGIFGILMGVLLTALMASHRDRTG
;
A
#
# COMPACT_ATOMS: atom_id res chain seq x y z
N MET A 1 9.61 7.71 19.17
CA MET A 1 10.11 7.88 17.78
C MET A 1 11.57 7.48 17.76
N ASN A 2 11.95 6.48 16.96
CA ASN A 2 13.33 5.97 16.98
C ASN A 2 14.27 6.90 16.23
N ARG A 3 15.51 7.07 16.71
CA ARG A 3 16.52 7.95 16.06
C ARG A 3 16.79 7.57 14.59
N VAL A 4 16.66 6.28 14.27
CA VAL A 4 16.86 5.76 12.90
C VAL A 4 15.78 6.28 11.94
N GLU A 5 14.50 6.22 12.33
CA GLU A 5 13.38 6.66 11.50
C GLU A 5 13.42 8.18 11.23
N LEU A 6 13.85 8.95 12.22
CA LEU A 6 14.01 10.40 12.09
C LEU A 6 15.19 10.76 11.16
N ARG A 7 16.31 10.04 11.29
CA ARG A 7 17.47 10.22 10.41
C ARG A 7 17.11 9.88 8.95
N ASP A 8 16.40 8.79 8.72
CA ASP A 8 16.02 8.37 7.38
C ASP A 8 15.02 9.37 6.74
N ALA A 9 14.12 9.95 7.53
CA ALA A 9 13.23 11.04 7.09
C ALA A 9 13.99 12.32 6.70
N LEU A 10 15.01 12.70 7.49
CA LEU A 10 15.87 13.85 7.19
C LEU A 10 16.68 13.62 5.91
N ILE A 11 17.26 12.43 5.73
CA ILE A 11 18.02 12.10 4.52
C ILE A 11 17.10 12.11 3.29
N ALA A 12 15.92 11.49 3.38
CA ALA A 12 14.98 11.45 2.27
C ALA A 12 14.50 12.86 1.86
N SER A 13 14.14 13.70 2.83
CA SER A 13 13.73 15.09 2.57
C SER A 13 14.87 15.91 1.97
N LEU A 14 16.12 15.72 2.42
CA LEU A 14 17.28 16.39 1.86
C LEU A 14 17.52 15.99 0.40
N VAL A 15 17.47 14.69 0.08
CA VAL A 15 17.66 14.19 -1.29
C VAL A 15 16.61 14.78 -2.23
N ILE A 16 15.34 14.75 -1.83
CA ILE A 16 14.23 15.29 -2.63
C ILE A 16 14.37 16.80 -2.82
N ALA A 17 14.76 17.52 -1.77
CA ALA A 17 15.02 18.97 -1.84
C ALA A 17 16.14 19.31 -2.82
N THR A 18 17.26 18.58 -2.77
CA THR A 18 18.39 18.77 -3.69
C THR A 18 17.98 18.51 -5.15
N MET A 19 17.18 17.47 -5.39
CA MET A 19 16.64 17.21 -6.73
C MET A 19 15.73 18.35 -7.21
N ALA A 20 14.84 18.84 -6.34
CA ALA A 20 13.96 19.97 -6.66
C ALA A 20 14.77 21.25 -6.98
N THR A 21 15.81 21.55 -6.18
CA THR A 21 16.74 22.66 -6.45
C THR A 21 17.32 22.54 -7.84
N LEU A 22 17.93 21.39 -8.18
CA LEU A 22 18.57 21.20 -9.47
C LEU A 22 17.59 21.35 -10.64
N VAL A 23 16.42 20.73 -10.53
CA VAL A 23 15.40 20.79 -11.59
C VAL A 23 14.96 22.23 -11.81
N VAL A 24 14.59 22.95 -10.75
CA VAL A 24 14.10 24.34 -10.87
C VAL A 24 15.21 25.27 -11.36
N THR A 25 16.45 25.11 -10.90
CA THR A 25 17.60 25.89 -11.41
C THR A 25 17.78 25.68 -12.92
N ILE A 26 17.74 24.44 -13.40
CA ILE A 26 17.92 24.13 -14.84
C ILE A 26 16.78 24.74 -15.66
N PHE A 27 15.53 24.57 -15.24
CA PHE A 27 14.38 25.13 -15.97
C PHE A 27 14.37 26.66 -15.97
N SER A 28 14.73 27.30 -14.84
CA SER A 28 14.88 28.75 -14.77
C SER A 28 15.97 29.25 -15.71
N LEU A 29 17.08 28.51 -15.80
CA LEU A 29 18.22 28.89 -16.65
C LEU A 29 17.91 28.74 -18.14
N ILE A 30 17.12 27.74 -18.53
CA ILE A 30 16.64 27.59 -19.90
C ILE A 30 15.64 28.70 -20.25
N GLY A 31 14.79 29.10 -19.30
CA GLY A 31 13.79 30.15 -19.51
C GLY A 31 14.35 31.58 -19.50
N GLN A 32 15.53 31.80 -18.91
CA GLN A 32 16.21 33.09 -18.90
C GLN A 32 17.19 33.18 -20.08
N GLU A 33 16.75 33.77 -21.19
CA GLU A 33 17.61 34.02 -22.35
C GLU A 33 18.75 34.98 -22.00
N GLY A 34 19.96 34.45 -21.76
CA GLY A 34 21.24 35.14 -22.00
C GLY A 34 21.63 36.32 -21.09
N GLY A 35 21.09 36.45 -19.88
CA GLY A 35 21.53 37.50 -18.94
C GLY A 35 22.85 37.16 -18.21
N GLU A 36 23.74 38.15 -18.03
CA GLU A 36 25.02 37.98 -17.31
C GLU A 36 24.88 37.45 -15.86
N TRP A 37 23.72 37.69 -15.23
CA TRP A 37 23.38 37.23 -13.89
C TRP A 37 22.40 36.05 -13.85
N ALA A 38 22.02 35.49 -15.00
CA ALA A 38 21.00 34.45 -15.11
C ALA A 38 21.35 33.18 -14.31
N LEU A 39 22.65 32.86 -14.20
CA LEU A 39 23.15 31.76 -13.37
C LEU A 39 22.82 31.95 -11.88
N PHE A 40 23.05 33.16 -11.35
CA PHE A 40 22.83 33.46 -9.94
C PHE A 40 21.34 33.59 -9.61
N ASP A 41 20.57 34.22 -10.48
CA ASP A 41 19.12 34.34 -10.32
C ASP A 41 18.43 32.98 -10.38
N SER A 42 18.80 32.15 -11.36
CA SER A 42 18.25 30.79 -11.50
C SER A 42 18.65 29.90 -10.33
N LEU A 43 19.88 30.03 -9.82
CA LEU A 43 20.31 29.31 -8.63
C LEU A 43 19.52 29.75 -7.39
N SER A 44 19.28 31.05 -7.22
CA SER A 44 18.49 31.60 -6.11
C SER A 44 17.06 31.06 -6.12
N ILE A 45 16.40 31.07 -7.29
CA ILE A 45 15.05 30.53 -7.48
C ILE A 45 15.03 29.02 -7.17
N GLY A 46 16.00 28.27 -7.67
CA GLY A 46 16.13 26.84 -7.36
C GLY A 46 16.34 26.57 -5.88
N LEU A 47 17.19 27.34 -5.21
CA LEU A 47 17.48 27.17 -3.78
C LEU A 47 16.25 27.47 -2.91
N GLN A 48 15.48 28.51 -3.24
CA GLN A 48 14.19 28.80 -2.60
C GLN A 48 13.20 27.63 -2.75
N ALA A 49 13.07 27.09 -3.97
CA ALA A 49 12.20 25.93 -4.24
C ALA A 49 12.65 24.67 -3.48
N GLY A 50 13.97 24.43 -3.41
CA GLY A 50 14.56 23.34 -2.64
C GLY A 50 14.27 23.43 -1.15
N ILE A 51 14.50 24.61 -0.54
CA ILE A 51 14.20 24.85 0.88
C ILE A 51 12.71 24.61 1.16
N PHE A 52 11.83 25.16 0.34
CA PHE A 52 10.39 24.97 0.51
C PHE A 52 10.00 23.49 0.43
N THR A 53 10.54 22.76 -0.55
CA THR A 53 10.32 21.32 -0.72
C THR A 53 10.83 20.53 0.47
N PHE A 54 12.01 20.87 1.01
CA PHE A 54 12.59 20.24 2.19
C PHE A 54 11.62 20.29 3.37
N PHE A 55 11.12 21.48 3.71
CA PHE A 55 10.22 21.65 4.86
C PHE A 55 8.90 20.90 4.69
N ILE A 56 8.30 20.95 3.50
CA ILE A 56 7.05 20.24 3.22
C ILE A 56 7.23 18.73 3.34
N VAL A 57 8.24 18.18 2.67
CA VAL A 57 8.49 16.74 2.68
C VAL A 57 8.85 16.25 4.08
N LEU A 58 9.67 17.01 4.81
CA LEU A 58 10.02 16.70 6.19
C LEU A 58 8.77 16.71 7.08
N LEU A 59 7.94 17.75 7.00
CA LEU A 59 6.71 17.87 7.79
C LEU A 59 5.76 16.70 7.51
N LEU A 60 5.50 16.39 6.23
CA LEU A 60 4.63 15.27 5.84
C LEU A 60 5.18 13.92 6.31
N THR A 61 6.49 13.72 6.21
CA THR A 61 7.15 12.48 6.66
C THR A 61 7.07 12.35 8.18
N LEU A 62 7.27 13.43 8.93
CA LEU A 62 7.14 13.45 10.38
C LEU A 62 5.69 13.25 10.84
N LEU A 63 4.72 13.88 10.17
CA LEU A 63 3.29 13.65 10.44
C LEU A 63 2.90 12.18 10.19
N ARG A 64 3.42 11.59 9.11
CA ARG A 64 3.21 10.17 8.81
C ARG A 64 3.85 9.27 9.86
N LEU A 65 5.09 9.54 10.27
CA LEU A 65 5.78 8.79 11.32
C LEU A 65 5.05 8.91 12.66
N ARG A 66 4.57 10.11 12.99
CA ARG A 66 3.76 10.35 14.19
C ARG A 66 2.49 9.51 14.13
N TYR A 67 1.75 9.56 13.02
CA TYR A 67 0.53 8.77 12.81
C TYR A 67 0.77 7.26 12.96
N ILE A 68 1.87 6.75 12.39
CA ILE A 68 2.27 5.34 12.55
C ILE A 68 2.63 5.02 14.00
N SER A 69 3.33 5.92 14.71
CA SER A 69 3.73 5.70 16.10
C SER A 69 2.59 5.80 17.11
N THR A 70 1.57 6.62 16.85
CA THR A 70 0.37 6.77 17.68
C THR A 70 -0.70 5.73 17.38
N ASN A 71 -0.48 4.86 16.40
CA ASN A 71 -1.36 3.75 16.07
C ASN A 71 -0.72 2.45 16.62
N PRO A 72 -0.90 2.11 17.93
CA PRO A 72 -0.29 0.94 18.59
C PRO A 72 -0.69 -0.42 17.96
N THR A 73 -1.68 -0.38 17.08
CA THR A 73 -2.29 -1.42 16.25
C THR A 73 -1.32 -2.28 15.40
N ASN A 74 -0.01 -2.00 15.34
CA ASN A 74 0.90 -2.72 14.41
C ASN A 74 1.91 -3.67 15.09
N LYS A 75 2.20 -3.51 16.39
CA LYS A 75 3.13 -4.39 17.12
C LYS A 75 2.44 -5.25 18.17
N GLU A 76 1.47 -4.70 18.90
CA GLU A 76 0.69 -5.43 19.90
C GLU A 76 -0.43 -6.26 19.24
N ASP A 77 -1.09 -5.67 18.24
CA ASP A 77 -2.23 -6.29 17.56
C ASP A 77 -1.85 -7.52 16.72
N LYS A 78 -0.58 -7.69 16.30
CA LYS A 78 -0.19 -8.87 15.49
C LYS A 78 -0.13 -10.15 16.31
N GLU A 79 0.31 -10.07 17.56
CA GLU A 79 0.30 -11.23 18.45
C GLU A 79 -1.12 -11.50 18.96
N GLU A 80 -1.91 -10.46 19.25
CA GLU A 80 -3.33 -10.62 19.54
C GLU A 80 -4.10 -11.24 18.36
N THR A 81 -3.84 -10.77 17.14
CA THR A 81 -4.39 -11.32 15.90
C THR A 81 -3.95 -12.77 15.73
N ARG A 82 -2.71 -13.11 16.06
CA ARG A 82 -2.23 -14.50 16.06
C ARG A 82 -3.01 -15.36 17.05
N GLN A 83 -3.18 -14.92 18.30
CA GLN A 83 -3.94 -15.64 19.32
C GLN A 83 -5.42 -15.80 18.93
N PHE A 84 -6.01 -14.75 18.35
CA PHE A 84 -7.35 -14.78 17.81
C PHE A 84 -7.50 -15.79 16.66
N LEU A 85 -6.52 -15.84 15.75
CA LEU A 85 -6.50 -16.80 14.64
C LEU A 85 -6.33 -18.24 15.14
N ILE A 86 -5.53 -18.45 16.18
CA ILE A 86 -5.39 -19.74 16.86
C ILE A 86 -6.76 -20.15 17.42
N GLY A 87 -7.43 -19.28 18.17
CA GLY A 87 -8.76 -19.54 18.73
C GLY A 87 -9.83 -19.80 17.66
N LEU A 88 -9.86 -19.00 16.59
CA LEU A 88 -10.78 -19.24 15.46
C LEU A 88 -10.54 -20.59 14.80
N SER A 89 -9.29 -20.93 14.52
CA SER A 89 -8.95 -22.21 13.88
C SER A 89 -9.29 -23.39 14.79
N GLN A 90 -9.05 -23.27 16.10
CA GLN A 90 -9.45 -24.26 17.11
C GLN A 90 -10.97 -24.46 17.15
N ASN A 91 -11.75 -23.38 17.14
CA ASN A 91 -13.22 -23.46 17.11
C ASN A 91 -13.73 -24.17 15.84
N VAL A 92 -13.11 -23.91 14.69
CA VAL A 92 -13.47 -24.59 13.43
C VAL A 92 -13.10 -26.08 13.45
N LEU A 93 -11.95 -26.45 14.03
CA LEU A 93 -11.55 -27.84 14.21
C LEU A 93 -12.47 -28.60 15.18
N MET A 94 -12.86 -27.96 16.30
CA MET A 94 -13.74 -28.57 17.30
C MET A 94 -15.19 -28.69 16.83
N SER A 95 -15.62 -27.86 15.88
CA SER A 95 -16.98 -27.91 15.31
C SER A 95 -17.14 -28.92 14.18
N THR A 96 -16.06 -29.56 13.74
CA THR A 96 -16.08 -30.55 12.65
C THR A 96 -15.62 -31.91 13.17
N THR A 97 -16.40 -32.97 12.92
CA THR A 97 -16.06 -34.36 13.32
C THR A 97 -14.72 -34.84 12.75
N GLU A 98 -14.34 -34.40 11.55
CA GLU A 98 -13.04 -34.67 10.94
C GLU A 98 -11.87 -33.91 11.59
N GLY A 99 -12.14 -32.73 12.18
CA GLY A 99 -11.13 -31.89 12.82
C GLY A 99 -10.63 -32.44 14.15
N LEU A 100 -11.49 -33.18 14.87
CA LEU A 100 -11.14 -33.90 16.11
C LEU A 100 -10.20 -35.09 15.88
N ALA A 101 -10.20 -35.66 14.66
CA ALA A 101 -9.35 -36.79 14.30
C ALA A 101 -7.98 -36.37 13.71
N HIS A 102 -7.80 -35.09 13.34
CA HIS A 102 -6.60 -34.59 12.69
C HIS A 102 -5.58 -34.03 13.70
N GLN A 103 -4.30 -34.42 13.55
CA GLN A 103 -3.16 -33.91 14.33
C GLN A 103 -2.73 -32.47 13.95
N TRP A 104 -3.62 -31.67 13.36
CA TRP A 104 -3.28 -30.30 12.96
C TRP A 104 -3.38 -29.36 14.16
N ILE A 105 -2.23 -28.93 14.70
CA ILE A 105 -2.16 -28.06 15.88
C ILE A 105 -2.03 -26.58 15.43
N PRO A 106 -3.04 -25.72 15.71
CA PRO A 106 -3.07 -24.34 15.22
C PRO A 106 -1.87 -23.50 15.70
N THR A 107 -1.39 -23.75 16.91
CA THR A 107 -0.27 -23.03 17.53
C THR A 107 1.05 -23.17 16.76
N ASN A 108 1.29 -24.35 16.17
CA ASN A 108 2.49 -24.64 15.39
C ASN A 108 2.36 -24.19 13.93
N LYS A 109 1.12 -24.15 13.42
CA LYS A 109 0.81 -23.87 12.02
C LYS A 109 0.52 -22.39 11.76
N ILE A 110 0.33 -21.57 12.80
CA ILE A 110 0.20 -20.11 12.72
C ILE A 110 1.45 -19.45 13.29
N GLN A 111 2.27 -18.87 12.41
CA GLN A 111 3.55 -18.26 12.77
C GLN A 111 3.70 -16.87 12.18
N ILE A 112 4.39 -15.97 12.88
CA ILE A 112 4.75 -14.65 12.35
C ILE A 112 6.12 -14.78 11.68
N ILE A 113 6.13 -14.88 10.35
CA ILE A 113 7.37 -15.00 9.58
C ILE A 113 7.68 -13.65 8.93
N ARG A 114 8.83 -13.05 9.31
CA ARG A 114 9.28 -11.74 8.79
C ARG A 114 8.20 -10.65 8.92
N GLY A 115 7.47 -10.65 10.04
CA GLY A 115 6.43 -9.66 10.35
C GLY A 115 5.10 -9.85 9.60
N VAL A 116 4.89 -10.99 8.93
CA VAL A 116 3.64 -11.39 8.27
C VAL A 116 3.11 -12.66 8.92
N ILE A 117 1.83 -12.65 9.30
CA ILE A 117 1.17 -13.83 9.86
C ILE A 117 1.01 -14.85 8.74
N THR A 118 1.59 -16.02 8.96
CA THR A 118 1.60 -17.16 8.03
C THR A 118 0.78 -18.28 8.64
N LEU A 119 -0.28 -18.67 7.95
CA LEU A 119 -1.16 -19.79 8.29
C LEU A 119 -0.84 -20.95 7.34
N ASN A 120 -0.39 -22.07 7.91
CA ASN A 120 -0.08 -23.27 7.17
C ASN A 120 -1.27 -24.24 7.15
N LEU A 121 -1.93 -24.33 6.00
CA LEU A 121 -3.09 -25.20 5.78
C LEU A 121 -2.69 -26.62 5.32
N ILE A 122 -1.39 -26.91 5.21
CA ILE A 122 -0.91 -28.26 4.88
C ILE A 122 -1.31 -29.23 5.99
N GLY A 123 -1.92 -30.34 5.59
CA GLY A 123 -2.42 -31.39 6.49
C GLY A 123 -3.89 -31.22 6.93
N LEU A 124 -4.61 -30.22 6.44
CA LEU A 124 -6.07 -30.11 6.63
C LEU A 124 -6.85 -30.84 5.52
N SER A 125 -8.07 -31.29 5.82
CA SER A 125 -8.99 -31.71 4.75
C SER A 125 -9.47 -30.48 3.96
N PRO A 126 -9.81 -30.62 2.66
CA PRO A 126 -10.27 -29.50 1.84
C PRO A 126 -11.47 -28.76 2.43
N GLU A 127 -12.39 -29.47 3.09
CA GLU A 127 -13.59 -28.90 3.72
C GLU A 127 -13.24 -28.00 4.91
N ILE A 128 -12.35 -28.48 5.80
CA ILE A 128 -11.87 -27.70 6.96
C ILE A 128 -11.03 -26.50 6.50
N ALA A 129 -10.21 -26.66 5.46
CA ALA A 129 -9.43 -25.55 4.93
C ALA A 129 -10.32 -24.43 4.37
N VAL A 130 -11.43 -24.79 3.71
CA VAL A 130 -12.42 -23.82 3.21
C VAL A 130 -13.16 -23.14 4.37
N SER A 131 -13.57 -23.87 5.41
CA SER A 131 -14.25 -23.27 6.55
C SER A 131 -13.36 -22.30 7.33
N VAL A 132 -12.07 -22.66 7.55
CA VAL A 132 -11.08 -21.75 8.15
C VAL A 132 -10.94 -20.48 7.31
N VAL A 133 -10.80 -20.61 5.99
CA VAL A 133 -10.70 -19.45 5.09
C VAL A 133 -11.96 -18.59 5.13
N GLN A 134 -13.14 -19.19 5.25
CA GLN A 134 -14.38 -18.45 5.40
C GLN A 134 -14.44 -17.68 6.73
N SER A 135 -14.04 -18.29 7.85
CA SER A 135 -13.92 -17.60 9.13
C SER A 135 -12.89 -16.46 9.10
N LEU A 136 -11.83 -16.56 8.29
CA LEU A 136 -10.89 -15.45 8.05
C LEU A 136 -11.57 -14.30 7.31
N VAL A 137 -12.37 -14.59 6.28
CA VAL A 137 -13.09 -13.58 5.50
C VAL A 137 -14.10 -12.84 6.38
N ASP A 138 -14.82 -13.56 7.24
CA ASP A 138 -15.82 -12.97 8.14
C ASP A 138 -15.19 -12.02 9.16
N ASN A 139 -13.98 -12.34 9.63
CA ASN A 139 -13.24 -11.53 10.61
C ASN A 139 -12.22 -10.57 9.98
N ARG A 140 -12.38 -10.21 8.69
CA ARG A 140 -11.42 -9.41 7.93
C ARG A 140 -11.03 -8.07 8.57
N THR A 141 -11.92 -7.46 9.36
CA THR A 141 -11.70 -6.13 9.95
C THR A 141 -10.57 -6.12 10.97
N ARG A 142 -10.25 -7.28 11.55
CA ARG A 142 -9.14 -7.48 12.49
C ARG A 142 -7.89 -8.04 11.82
N LEU A 143 -7.93 -8.32 10.51
CA LEU A 143 -6.89 -9.05 9.81
C LEU A 143 -6.14 -8.16 8.83
N GLY A 144 -4.83 -8.06 9.04
CA GLY A 144 -3.90 -7.39 8.14
C GLY A 144 -3.45 -8.28 6.97
N ARG A 145 -2.17 -8.15 6.59
CA ARG A 145 -1.56 -9.00 5.56
C ARG A 145 -1.40 -10.43 6.07
N LEU A 146 -1.99 -11.39 5.37
CA LEU A 146 -1.90 -12.82 5.69
C LEU A 146 -1.19 -13.59 4.58
N ARG A 147 -0.43 -14.61 4.95
CA ARG A 147 0.15 -15.59 4.02
C ARG A 147 -0.44 -16.95 4.32
N LEU A 148 -1.13 -17.54 3.36
CA LEU A 148 -1.62 -18.91 3.41
C LEU A 148 -0.59 -19.82 2.72
N VAL A 149 -0.16 -20.87 3.39
CA VAL A 149 0.65 -21.94 2.80
C VAL A 149 -0.30 -23.11 2.55
N ILE A 150 -0.56 -23.42 1.28
CA ILE A 150 -1.57 -24.41 0.87
C ILE A 150 -0.92 -25.68 0.30
N GLY A 151 0.42 -25.70 0.20
CA GLY A 151 1.15 -26.79 -0.44
C GLY A 151 1.21 -26.65 -1.96
N ARG A 152 2.06 -27.46 -2.60
CA ARG A 152 2.21 -27.54 -4.06
C ARG A 152 1.50 -28.81 -4.52
N GLU A 153 0.72 -28.74 -5.60
CA GLU A 153 0.07 -29.92 -6.20
C GLU A 153 1.07 -31.01 -6.62
N ASP A 154 2.34 -30.64 -6.90
CA ASP A 154 3.32 -31.55 -7.51
C ASP A 154 4.47 -32.01 -6.60
N SER A 155 4.51 -31.67 -5.30
CA SER A 155 5.62 -32.12 -4.42
C SER A 155 5.15 -33.05 -3.31
N TRP A 156 5.42 -34.33 -3.53
CA TRP A 156 5.22 -35.48 -2.65
C TRP A 156 6.32 -35.61 -1.58
N GLU A 157 6.76 -34.52 -0.95
CA GLU A 157 7.81 -34.61 0.07
C GLU A 157 7.34 -34.08 1.44
N SER A 158 7.35 -35.05 2.37
CA SER A 158 7.39 -35.01 3.84
C SER A 158 6.22 -34.47 4.67
N GLU A 159 5.26 -33.74 4.12
CA GLU A 159 3.95 -33.52 4.77
C GLU A 159 2.85 -33.75 3.73
N VAL A 160 1.98 -34.75 3.95
CA VAL A 160 0.95 -35.18 3.01
C VAL A 160 -0.04 -34.03 2.77
N SER A 161 0.22 -33.24 1.73
CA SER A 161 -0.72 -32.25 1.21
C SER A 161 -1.87 -33.01 0.55
N THR A 162 -3.09 -32.92 1.06
CA THR A 162 -4.22 -33.57 0.40
C THR A 162 -4.44 -32.93 -0.99
N PRO A 163 -4.58 -33.73 -2.05
CA PRO A 163 -4.44 -33.26 -3.44
C PRO A 163 -5.51 -32.25 -3.92
N ASN A 164 -6.53 -31.92 -3.10
CA ASN A 164 -7.64 -31.05 -3.49
C ASN A 164 -7.79 -29.75 -2.68
N ILE A 165 -6.91 -29.45 -1.72
CA ILE A 165 -7.05 -28.23 -0.89
C ILE A 165 -6.91 -26.96 -1.73
N ARG A 166 -5.90 -26.92 -2.61
CA ARG A 166 -5.54 -25.73 -3.37
C ARG A 166 -6.65 -25.23 -4.30
N PRO A 167 -7.24 -26.04 -5.19
CA PRO A 167 -8.32 -25.57 -6.06
C PRO A 167 -9.55 -25.14 -5.25
N ALA A 168 -9.90 -25.87 -4.18
CA ALA A 168 -11.05 -25.54 -3.32
C ALA A 168 -10.86 -24.19 -2.61
N VAL A 169 -9.71 -23.97 -1.98
CA VAL A 169 -9.39 -22.71 -1.30
C VAL A 169 -9.28 -21.54 -2.30
N LEU A 170 -8.68 -21.75 -3.47
CA LEU A 170 -8.56 -20.70 -4.49
C LEU A 170 -9.91 -20.31 -5.09
N GLN A 171 -10.79 -21.28 -5.37
CA GLN A 171 -12.13 -21.00 -5.88
C GLN A 171 -12.92 -20.19 -4.84
N ARG A 172 -12.85 -20.58 -3.57
CA ARG A 172 -13.50 -19.84 -2.49
C ARG A 172 -12.95 -18.43 -2.32
N LEU A 173 -11.62 -18.29 -2.28
CA LEU A 173 -10.96 -16.99 -2.18
C LEU A 173 -11.29 -16.08 -3.35
N LYS A 174 -11.49 -16.60 -4.57
CA LYS A 174 -11.90 -15.77 -5.71
C LYS A 174 -13.32 -15.20 -5.54
N ILE A 175 -14.25 -16.00 -5.04
CA ILE A 175 -15.63 -15.58 -4.77
C ILE A 175 -15.65 -14.54 -3.64
N ASP A 176 -14.90 -14.80 -2.58
CA ASP A 176 -14.91 -13.99 -1.37
C ASP A 176 -13.96 -12.78 -1.43
N ALA A 177 -12.95 -12.78 -2.30
CA ALA A 177 -12.00 -11.66 -2.45
C ALA A 177 -12.68 -10.34 -2.82
N GLY A 178 -13.73 -10.40 -3.66
CA GLY A 178 -14.51 -9.22 -4.01
C GLY A 178 -15.28 -8.65 -2.82
N ARG A 179 -15.82 -9.51 -1.96
CA ARG A 179 -16.56 -9.13 -0.74
C ARG A 179 -15.62 -8.67 0.37
N ALA A 180 -14.49 -9.35 0.53
CA ALA A 180 -13.49 -9.05 1.54
C ALA A 180 -12.57 -7.88 1.18
N GLN A 181 -12.66 -7.37 -0.06
CA GLN A 181 -11.72 -6.39 -0.63
C GLN A 181 -10.27 -6.86 -0.50
N TRP A 182 -9.99 -8.14 -0.73
CA TRP A 182 -8.64 -8.68 -0.63
C TRP A 182 -8.01 -8.84 -2.01
N GLN A 183 -6.76 -8.41 -2.14
CA GLN A 183 -5.93 -8.73 -3.27
C GLN A 183 -5.28 -10.09 -3.03
N VAL A 184 -5.68 -11.07 -3.83
CA VAL A 184 -5.15 -12.45 -3.79
C VAL A 184 -3.92 -12.52 -4.68
N ILE A 185 -2.73 -12.67 -4.09
CA ILE A 185 -1.47 -12.83 -4.82
C ILE A 185 -1.08 -14.30 -4.74
N GLN A 186 -1.16 -14.99 -5.87
CA GLN A 186 -0.91 -16.43 -5.95
C GLN A 186 0.56 -16.70 -6.28
N SER A 187 1.16 -17.65 -5.57
CA SER A 187 2.49 -18.20 -5.84
C SER A 187 2.39 -19.73 -5.95
N LYS A 188 3.52 -20.40 -6.23
CA LYS A 188 3.58 -21.85 -6.50
C LYS A 188 3.05 -22.71 -5.34
N SER A 189 3.29 -22.34 -4.09
CA SER A 189 2.87 -23.08 -2.88
C SER A 189 2.19 -22.22 -1.82
N THR A 190 2.07 -20.92 -2.09
CA THR A 190 1.56 -19.93 -1.12
C THR A 190 0.60 -18.97 -1.79
N VAL A 191 -0.37 -18.51 -1.01
CA VAL A 191 -1.32 -17.46 -1.41
C VAL A 191 -1.19 -16.34 -0.39
N VAL A 192 -0.80 -15.15 -0.85
CA VAL A 192 -0.72 -13.97 0.01
C VAL A 192 -2.01 -13.19 -0.15
N LEU A 193 -2.71 -13.01 0.96
CA LEU A 193 -3.89 -12.17 1.06
C LEU A 193 -3.45 -10.80 1.57
N ARG A 194 -3.63 -9.79 0.72
CA ARG A 194 -3.35 -8.40 1.07
C ARG A 194 -4.67 -7.65 1.15
N PRO A 195 -5.02 -7.03 2.29
CA PRO A 195 -6.19 -6.17 2.35
C PRO A 195 -6.02 -5.02 1.36
N THR A 196 -7.00 -4.87 0.47
CA THR A 196 -7.09 -3.69 -0.38
C THR A 196 -7.63 -2.61 0.53
N GLY A 197 -6.77 -1.66 0.90
CA GLY A 197 -7.04 -0.57 1.83
C GLY A 197 -8.44 0.03 1.71
N THR A 198 -8.96 0.60 2.80
CA THR A 198 -10.34 1.10 2.82
C THR A 198 -10.57 2.15 1.73
N PRO A 199 -11.68 2.07 0.97
CA PRO A 199 -12.01 3.10 0.01
C PRO A 199 -12.25 4.41 0.77
N PRO A 200 -11.67 5.54 0.30
CA PRO A 200 -11.86 6.82 0.97
C PRO A 200 -13.35 7.20 0.93
N THR A 201 -13.88 7.67 2.06
CA THR A 201 -15.25 8.22 2.14
C THR A 201 -15.38 9.37 1.14
N ARG A 202 -16.57 9.56 0.55
CA ARG A 202 -16.83 10.64 -0.43
C ARG A 202 -16.38 12.02 0.07
N GLY A 203 -16.56 12.32 1.35
CA GLY A 203 -16.08 13.57 1.96
C GLY A 203 -14.55 13.71 1.99
N LYS A 204 -13.80 12.62 2.23
CA LYS A 204 -12.32 12.63 2.17
C LYS A 204 -11.81 12.78 0.74
N VAL A 205 -12.50 12.18 -0.23
CA VAL A 205 -12.18 12.37 -1.66
C VAL A 205 -12.39 13.83 -2.06
N LEU A 206 -13.51 14.44 -1.65
CA LEU A 206 -13.80 15.84 -1.94
C LEU A 206 -12.79 16.79 -1.28
N LEU A 207 -12.43 16.54 -0.02
CA LEU A 207 -11.40 17.30 0.68
C LEU A 207 -10.04 17.22 -0.03
N ARG A 208 -9.63 16.01 -0.43
CA ARG A 208 -8.38 15.80 -1.21
C ARG A 208 -8.44 16.50 -2.56
N LEU A 209 -9.57 16.44 -3.25
CA LEU A 209 -9.76 17.14 -4.52
C LEU A 209 -9.68 18.66 -4.34
N ALA A 210 -10.27 19.20 -3.29
CA ALA A 210 -10.22 20.63 -2.96
C ALA A 210 -8.82 21.09 -2.55
N LEU A 211 -8.01 20.23 -1.91
CA LEU A 211 -6.64 20.56 -1.51
C LEU A 211 -5.64 20.45 -2.68
N TYR A 212 -5.75 19.37 -3.48
CA TYR A 212 -4.80 19.09 -4.56
C TYR A 212 -5.16 19.82 -5.86
N GLY A 213 -6.45 19.98 -6.16
CA GLY A 213 -6.94 20.53 -7.42
C GLY A 213 -6.42 21.94 -7.73
N PRO A 214 -6.52 22.91 -6.80
CA PRO A 214 -6.05 24.28 -7.01
C PRO A 214 -4.54 24.40 -7.25
N ILE A 215 -3.75 23.37 -6.90
CA ILE A 215 -2.31 23.35 -7.12
C ILE A 215 -2.00 22.59 -8.42
N MET A 216 -2.52 21.37 -8.56
CA MET A 216 -2.22 20.49 -9.68
C MET A 216 -2.78 20.97 -11.02
N VAL A 217 -4.01 21.49 -11.05
CA VAL A 217 -4.67 21.89 -12.30
C VAL A 217 -3.98 23.11 -12.94
N PRO A 218 -3.70 24.21 -12.22
CA PRO A 218 -2.96 25.33 -12.81
C PRO A 218 -1.53 24.97 -13.18
N SER A 219 -0.85 24.15 -12.36
CA SER A 219 0.53 23.72 -12.65
C SER A 219 0.59 22.93 -13.95
N MET A 220 -0.34 22.00 -14.17
CA MET A 220 -0.43 21.22 -15.41
C MET A 220 -0.86 22.08 -16.61
N PHE A 221 -1.78 23.02 -16.40
CA PHE A 221 -2.17 23.99 -17.43
C PHE A 221 -0.94 24.75 -17.95
N PHE A 222 -0.18 25.40 -17.07
CA PHE A 222 1.00 26.17 -17.48
C PHE A 222 2.09 25.28 -18.07
N ALA A 223 2.37 24.12 -17.46
CA ALA A 223 3.41 23.22 -17.96
C ALA A 223 3.12 22.70 -19.38
N PHE A 224 1.90 22.28 -19.68
CA PHE A 224 1.55 21.78 -21.02
C PHE A 224 1.31 22.90 -22.03
N ARG A 225 0.87 24.07 -21.57
CA ARG A 225 0.78 25.27 -22.41
C ARG A 225 2.17 25.68 -22.90
N ASP A 226 3.13 25.76 -21.99
CA ASP A 226 4.50 26.16 -22.31
C ASP A 226 5.21 25.08 -23.16
N LEU A 227 4.89 23.79 -22.94
CA LEU A 227 5.42 22.69 -23.76
C LEU A 227 4.86 22.67 -25.20
N ALA A 228 3.62 23.10 -25.39
CA ALA A 228 2.97 23.14 -26.71
C ALA A 228 3.45 24.30 -27.59
N GLY A 229 4.10 25.31 -26.99
CA GLY A 229 4.59 26.49 -27.70
C GLY A 229 3.49 27.39 -28.24
N THR A 230 3.88 28.43 -28.98
CA THR A 230 2.99 29.49 -29.47
C THR A 230 1.92 29.02 -30.45
N GLU A 231 2.18 27.96 -31.21
CA GLU A 231 1.22 27.40 -32.17
C GLU A 231 0.14 26.52 -31.51
N GLY A 232 0.43 25.99 -30.31
CA GLY A 232 -0.41 25.02 -29.61
C GLY A 232 -0.93 25.47 -28.25
N GLU A 233 -0.75 26.75 -27.88
CA GLU A 233 -0.96 27.27 -26.52
C GLU A 233 -2.33 26.88 -25.93
N VAL A 234 -3.40 27.08 -26.70
CA VAL A 234 -4.79 26.80 -26.26
C VAL A 234 -5.02 25.28 -26.11
N ALA A 235 -4.53 24.48 -27.05
CA ALA A 235 -4.69 23.02 -27.02
C ALA A 235 -3.86 22.38 -25.90
N GLY A 236 -2.62 22.84 -25.70
CA GLY A 236 -1.74 22.42 -24.62
C GLY A 236 -2.29 22.78 -23.25
N GLY A 237 -2.82 24.00 -23.10
CA GLY A 237 -3.49 24.42 -21.86
C GLY A 237 -4.71 23.54 -21.53
N ILE A 238 -5.60 23.31 -22.50
CA ILE A 238 -6.79 22.45 -22.30
C ILE A 238 -6.38 21.03 -21.92
N PHE A 239 -5.39 20.46 -22.60
CA PHE A 239 -4.85 19.14 -22.27
C PHE A 239 -4.28 19.11 -20.84
N GLY A 240 -3.54 20.15 -20.45
CA GLY A 240 -3.02 20.30 -19.09
C GLY A 240 -4.11 20.33 -18.03
N ILE A 241 -5.23 21.02 -18.27
CA ILE A 241 -6.39 21.01 -17.36
C ILE A 241 -6.97 19.61 -17.22
N LEU A 242 -7.19 18.90 -18.33
CA LEU A 242 -7.76 17.56 -18.32
C LEU A 242 -6.85 16.57 -17.56
N MET A 243 -5.54 16.62 -17.82
CA MET A 243 -4.56 15.79 -17.12
C MET A 243 -4.44 16.15 -15.64
N GLY A 244 -4.46 17.45 -15.31
CA GLY A 244 -4.47 17.92 -13.93
C GLY A 244 -5.67 17.42 -13.15
N VAL A 245 -6.87 17.49 -13.73
CA VAL A 245 -8.10 16.96 -13.12
C VAL A 245 -8.01 15.44 -12.95
N LEU A 246 -7.55 14.72 -13.98
CA LEU A 246 -7.38 13.27 -13.93
C LEU A 246 -6.42 12.83 -12.82
N LEU A 247 -5.23 13.43 -12.76
CA LEU A 247 -4.22 13.12 -11.74
C LEU A 247 -4.72 13.45 -10.33
N THR A 248 -5.39 14.59 -10.17
CA THR A 248 -6.00 14.98 -8.89
C THR A 248 -7.07 13.99 -8.47
N ALA A 249 -7.92 13.54 -9.38
CA ALA A 249 -8.94 12.52 -9.12
C ALA A 249 -8.31 11.18 -8.74
N LEU A 250 -7.25 10.75 -9.43
CA LEU A 250 -6.50 9.54 -9.09
C LEU A 250 -5.88 9.61 -7.69
N MET A 251 -5.20 10.73 -7.36
CA MET A 251 -4.66 10.95 -6.02
C MET A 251 -5.74 11.01 -4.94
N ALA A 252 -6.86 11.69 -5.21
CA ALA A 252 -7.97 11.79 -4.28
C ALA A 252 -8.62 10.43 -4.01
N SER A 253 -8.75 9.60 -5.05
CA SER A 253 -9.31 8.24 -4.99
C SER A 253 -8.36 7.20 -4.39
N HIS A 254 -7.09 7.56 -4.13
CA HIS A 254 -6.10 6.62 -3.61
C HIS A 254 -6.55 6.02 -2.27
N ARG A 255 -6.65 4.69 -2.24
CA ARG A 255 -7.09 3.92 -1.08
C ARG A 255 -6.04 3.98 0.03
N ASP A 256 -6.51 4.10 1.26
CA ASP A 256 -5.61 4.12 2.40
C ASP A 256 -5.14 2.70 2.72
N ARG A 257 -3.86 2.41 2.40
CA ARG A 257 -3.24 1.08 2.56
C ARG A 257 -2.42 0.96 3.85
N THR A 258 -2.42 1.96 4.73
CA THR A 258 -1.63 1.94 5.98
C THR A 258 -2.28 1.16 7.13
N GLY A 259 -3.11 0.16 6.82
CA GLY A 259 -3.46 -0.88 7.79
C GLY A 259 -2.24 -1.74 8.11
#